data_AF-A0A388S1Q9-F1
#
_entry.id   AF-A0A388S1Q9-F1
#
_cell.length_a   1.000
_cell.length_b   1.000
_cell.length_c   1.000
_cell.angle_alpha   90.00
_cell.angle_beta   90.00
_cell.angle_gamma   90.00
#
_symmetry.space_group_name_H-M   'P 1'
#
loop_
_entity.id
_entity.type
_entity.pdbx_description
1 polymer ?
#
loop_
_entity_poly.entity_id
_entity_poly.type
_entity_poly.pdbx_seq_one_letter_code
_entity_poly.pdbx_strand_id
1 'polypeptide(L)'
;MSRSTLADWVGQASALLRPLVDAIRQYVMAASKIHADDTPVPVLEPGKGKTKTGRLWTYVRDDRPAGSVDAPAVWFAYSPSRSGEYPQAHLKGFRGILQADAFAGYNSIYRDGEVQEAGCVAQYPEYRFMWGERRSGANGRV
;
A
#
# COMPACT_ATOMS: atom_id res chain seq x y z
N MET A 1 3.98 15.52 -30.08
CA MET A 1 3.03 14.47 -29.64
C MET A 1 2.05 15.09 -28.65
N SER A 2 0.75 14.80 -28.77
CA SER A 2 -0.26 15.40 -27.88
C SER A 2 -0.30 14.68 -26.53
N ARG A 3 -0.80 15.37 -25.48
CA ARG A 3 -0.98 14.77 -24.15
C ARG A 3 -2.01 13.63 -24.17
N SER A 4 -3.04 13.73 -24.99
CA SER A 4 -4.06 12.67 -25.13
C SER A 4 -3.45 11.41 -25.74
N THR A 5 -2.65 11.53 -26.81
CA THR A 5 -2.00 10.37 -27.43
C THR A 5 -1.10 9.60 -26.45
N LEU A 6 -0.34 10.32 -25.61
CA LEU A 6 0.49 9.68 -24.58
C LEU A 6 -0.36 8.97 -23.52
N ALA A 7 -1.43 9.61 -23.06
CA ALA A 7 -2.34 9.02 -22.08
C ALA A 7 -3.02 7.76 -22.62
N ASP A 8 -3.41 7.76 -23.89
CA ASP A 8 -4.01 6.61 -24.56
C ASP A 8 -3.03 5.43 -24.62
N TRP A 9 -1.75 5.69 -24.94
CA TRP A 9 -0.71 4.66 -24.94
C TRP A 9 -0.46 4.08 -23.56
N VAL A 10 -0.41 4.92 -22.52
CA VAL A 10 -0.29 4.45 -21.12
C VAL A 10 -1.51 3.60 -20.74
N GLY A 11 -2.71 4.01 -21.13
CA GLY A 11 -3.94 3.25 -20.89
C GLY A 11 -3.92 1.86 -21.54
N GLN A 12 -3.48 1.78 -22.80
CA GLN A 12 -3.34 0.53 -23.55
C GLN A 12 -2.25 -0.37 -22.99
N ALA A 13 -1.07 0.18 -22.67
CA ALA A 13 0.01 -0.58 -22.05
C ALA A 13 -0.42 -1.16 -20.70
N SER A 14 -1.11 -0.35 -19.87
CA SER A 14 -1.69 -0.82 -18.62
C SER A 14 -2.69 -1.97 -18.86
N ALA A 15 -3.41 -1.97 -19.99
CA ALA A 15 -4.32 -3.06 -20.37
C ALA A 15 -3.62 -4.37 -20.60
N LEU A 16 -2.53 -4.34 -21.35
CA LEU A 16 -1.75 -5.52 -21.65
C LEU A 16 -1.03 -6.08 -20.42
N LEU A 17 -0.71 -5.23 -19.43
CA LEU A 17 -0.03 -5.64 -18.20
C LEU A 17 -0.94 -6.24 -17.12
N ARG A 18 -2.27 -6.22 -17.29
CA ARG A 18 -3.20 -6.70 -16.25
C ARG A 18 -2.98 -8.16 -15.80
N PRO A 19 -2.74 -9.12 -16.71
CA PRO A 19 -2.40 -10.48 -16.30
C PRO A 19 -1.14 -10.58 -15.42
N LEU A 20 -0.14 -9.73 -15.67
CA LEU A 20 1.07 -9.67 -14.85
C LEU A 20 0.78 -9.08 -13.47
N VAL A 21 -0.03 -8.02 -13.40
CA VAL A 21 -0.49 -7.43 -12.13
C VAL A 21 -1.25 -8.47 -11.30
N ASP A 22 -2.13 -9.25 -11.93
CA ASP A 22 -2.90 -10.30 -11.26
C ASP A 22 -2.00 -11.44 -10.77
N ALA A 23 -1.01 -11.85 -11.57
CA ALA A 23 -0.03 -12.85 -11.16
C ALA A 23 0.81 -12.37 -9.95
N ILE A 24 1.26 -11.11 -9.96
CA ILE A 24 1.98 -10.50 -8.83
C ILE A 24 1.09 -10.44 -7.60
N ARG A 25 -0.18 -10.04 -7.75
CA ARG A 25 -1.15 -10.02 -6.66
C ARG A 25 -1.30 -11.40 -6.03
N GLN A 26 -1.54 -12.44 -6.84
CA GLN A 26 -1.68 -13.81 -6.34
C GLN A 26 -0.43 -14.27 -5.61
N TYR A 27 0.76 -13.99 -6.17
CA TYR A 27 2.02 -14.33 -5.55
C TYR A 27 2.25 -13.62 -4.21
N VAL A 28 1.92 -12.34 -4.10
CA VAL A 28 2.00 -11.58 -2.83
C VAL A 28 1.01 -12.16 -1.81
N MET A 29 -0.24 -12.40 -2.20
CA MET A 29 -1.29 -12.89 -1.30
C MET A 29 -1.10 -14.34 -0.85
N ALA A 30 -0.24 -15.11 -1.53
CA ALA A 30 0.12 -16.47 -1.12
C ALA A 30 1.18 -16.53 -0.01
N ALA A 31 1.73 -15.39 0.43
CA ALA A 31 2.72 -15.36 1.50
C ALA A 31 2.08 -15.62 2.87
N SER A 32 2.84 -16.24 3.78
CA SER A 32 2.42 -16.39 5.19
C SER A 32 2.45 -15.07 5.96
N LYS A 33 3.21 -14.08 5.48
CA LYS A 33 3.25 -12.71 6.00
C LYS A 33 3.32 -11.71 4.84
N ILE A 34 2.56 -10.64 4.95
CA ILE A 34 2.70 -9.46 4.08
C ILE A 34 2.80 -8.18 4.91
N HIS A 35 3.50 -7.19 4.38
CA HIS A 35 3.49 -5.83 4.93
C HIS A 35 2.49 -5.00 4.16
N ALA A 36 1.72 -4.16 4.86
CA ALA A 36 0.78 -3.24 4.24
C ALA A 36 1.00 -1.80 4.70
N ASP A 37 0.96 -0.88 3.75
CA ASP A 37 1.04 0.56 3.99
C ASP A 37 0.18 1.32 2.96
N ASP A 38 -0.07 2.61 3.18
CA ASP A 38 -0.72 3.47 2.20
C ASP A 38 0.00 4.81 2.05
N THR A 39 0.24 5.21 0.81
CA THR A 39 0.80 6.52 0.49
C THR A 39 -0.30 7.44 -0.06
N PRO A 40 -0.51 8.65 0.50
CA PRO A 40 -1.42 9.63 -0.07
C PRO A 40 -0.93 10.11 -1.43
N VAL A 41 -1.82 10.12 -2.42
CA VAL A 41 -1.53 10.59 -3.79
C VAL A 41 -2.50 11.70 -4.20
N PRO A 42 -2.02 12.86 -4.71
CA PRO A 42 -2.88 13.89 -5.25
C PRO A 42 -3.43 13.45 -6.60
N VAL A 43 -4.75 13.31 -6.71
CA VAL A 43 -5.43 12.90 -7.94
C VAL A 43 -6.34 14.02 -8.41
N LEU A 44 -6.33 14.29 -9.72
CA LEU A 44 -7.22 15.29 -10.31
C LEU A 44 -8.69 14.95 -10.03
N GLU A 45 -9.49 15.97 -9.74
CA GLU A 45 -10.94 15.88 -9.64
C GLU A 45 -11.54 16.60 -10.87
N PRO A 46 -11.84 15.87 -11.96
CA PRO A 46 -12.29 16.48 -13.21
C PRO A 46 -13.50 17.40 -13.02
N GLY A 47 -13.48 18.55 -13.67
CA GLY A 47 -14.54 19.56 -13.57
C GLY A 47 -14.49 20.47 -12.34
N LYS A 48 -13.58 20.22 -11.38
CA LYS A 48 -13.48 21.05 -10.14
C LYS A 48 -12.21 21.88 -10.03
N GLY A 49 -11.27 21.77 -10.98
CA GLY A 49 -10.02 22.55 -10.99
C GLY A 49 -9.10 22.31 -9.79
N LYS A 50 -9.32 21.22 -9.04
CA LYS A 50 -8.57 20.87 -7.82
C LYS A 50 -8.19 19.40 -7.81
N THR A 51 -7.35 19.02 -6.86
CA THR A 51 -7.01 17.63 -6.56
C THR A 51 -7.77 17.14 -5.33
N LYS A 52 -7.99 15.83 -5.27
CA LYS A 52 -8.40 15.10 -4.08
C LYS A 52 -7.30 14.12 -3.67
N THR A 53 -7.22 13.80 -2.39
CA THR A 53 -6.25 12.82 -1.88
C THR A 53 -6.79 11.41 -2.06
N GLY A 54 -6.27 10.69 -3.04
CA GLY A 54 -6.42 9.23 -3.14
C GLY A 54 -5.35 8.51 -2.33
N ARG A 55 -5.42 7.17 -2.29
CA ARG A 55 -4.44 6.31 -1.64
C ARG A 55 -3.88 5.28 -2.60
N LEU A 56 -2.57 5.12 -2.56
CA LEU A 56 -1.86 3.99 -3.17
C LEU A 56 -1.47 3.03 -2.05
N TRP A 57 -2.17 1.91 -1.98
CA TRP A 57 -1.90 0.83 -1.05
C TRP A 57 -0.73 0.00 -1.56
N THR A 58 0.18 -0.37 -0.67
CA THR A 58 1.32 -1.22 -0.96
C THR A 58 1.18 -2.51 -0.16
N TYR A 59 1.30 -3.65 -0.83
CA TYR A 59 1.32 -4.97 -0.20
C TYR A 59 2.62 -5.65 -0.57
N VAL A 60 3.50 -5.87 0.40
CA VAL A 60 4.86 -6.35 0.19
C VAL A 60 5.00 -7.77 0.73
N ARG A 61 5.38 -8.69 -0.15
CA ARG A 61 5.96 -9.97 0.20
C ARG A 61 7.47 -9.80 0.22
N ASP A 62 8.03 -9.57 1.38
CA ASP A 62 9.47 -9.63 1.60
C ASP A 62 9.73 -10.04 3.05
N ASP A 63 10.11 -11.31 3.21
CA ASP A 63 10.48 -11.86 4.51
C ASP A 63 11.92 -12.38 4.53
N ARG A 64 12.75 -11.87 3.61
CA ARG A 64 14.20 -12.15 3.59
C ARG A 64 14.90 -11.76 4.89
N PRO A 65 14.53 -10.65 5.59
CA PRO A 65 15.07 -10.35 6.91
C PRO A 65 14.79 -11.43 7.97
N ALA A 66 13.78 -12.29 7.77
CA ALA A 66 13.46 -13.43 8.62
C ALA A 66 13.90 -14.78 8.01
N GLY A 67 14.78 -14.76 7.00
CA GLY A 67 15.37 -15.96 6.41
C GLY A 67 14.57 -16.60 5.27
N SER A 68 13.51 -15.95 4.76
CA SER A 68 12.83 -16.44 3.56
C SER A 68 13.74 -16.39 2.33
N VAL A 69 13.65 -17.41 1.48
CA VAL A 69 14.33 -17.50 0.18
C VAL A 69 13.43 -17.13 -0.99
N ASP A 70 12.16 -16.82 -0.72
CA ASP A 70 11.19 -16.45 -1.76
C ASP A 70 11.59 -15.13 -2.43
N ALA A 71 11.34 -15.03 -3.73
CA ALA A 71 11.57 -13.77 -4.45
C ALA A 71 10.67 -12.67 -3.87
N PRO A 72 11.20 -11.47 -3.60
CA PRO A 72 10.39 -10.37 -3.08
C PRO A 72 9.44 -9.84 -4.16
N ALA A 73 8.26 -9.40 -3.75
CA ALA A 73 7.29 -8.78 -4.64
C ALA A 73 6.47 -7.71 -3.93
N VAL A 74 5.98 -6.75 -4.71
CA VAL A 74 5.04 -5.73 -4.25
C VAL A 74 3.85 -5.66 -5.18
N TRP A 75 2.66 -5.64 -4.60
CA TRP A 75 1.42 -5.36 -5.31
C TRP A 75 0.88 -4.00 -4.87
N PHE A 76 0.51 -3.17 -5.84
CA PHE A 76 -0.05 -1.85 -5.61
C PHE A 76 -1.54 -1.83 -5.95
N ALA A 77 -2.34 -1.18 -5.11
CA ALA A 77 -3.76 -0.95 -5.37
C ALA A 77 -4.12 0.51 -5.14
N TYR A 78 -4.89 1.11 -6.06
CA TYR A 78 -5.37 2.48 -5.93
C TYR A 78 -6.78 2.51 -5.32
N SER A 79 -7.05 3.54 -4.51
CA SER A 79 -8.40 3.87 -4.08
C SER A 79 -8.60 5.40 -3.97
N PRO A 80 -9.84 5.90 -4.12
CA PRO A 80 -10.14 7.33 -4.09
C PRO A 80 -10.12 7.95 -2.69
N SER A 81 -10.04 7.15 -1.62
CA SER A 81 -9.98 7.62 -0.22
C SER A 81 -9.28 6.60 0.68
N ARG A 82 -9.11 6.91 1.97
CA ARG A 82 -8.51 6.00 2.97
C ARG A 82 -9.56 5.15 3.71
N SER A 83 -10.69 4.84 3.09
CA SER A 83 -11.73 4.02 3.76
C SER A 83 -11.22 2.60 4.02
N GLY A 84 -11.60 2.00 5.16
CA GLY A 84 -11.25 0.63 5.50
C GLY A 84 -11.82 -0.41 4.52
N GLU A 85 -12.87 -0.06 3.77
CA GLU A 85 -13.47 -0.94 2.77
C GLU A 85 -12.47 -1.40 1.69
N TYR A 86 -11.48 -0.56 1.34
CA TYR A 86 -10.49 -0.89 0.32
C TYR A 86 -9.53 -1.98 0.76
N PRO A 87 -8.77 -1.84 1.88
CA PRO A 87 -7.92 -2.92 2.36
C PRO A 87 -8.72 -4.18 2.68
N GLN A 88 -9.96 -4.07 3.18
CA GLN A 88 -10.85 -5.22 3.36
C GLN A 88 -11.12 -5.97 2.06
N ALA A 89 -11.42 -5.25 0.97
CA ALA A 89 -11.63 -5.86 -0.34
C ALA A 89 -10.33 -6.43 -0.94
N HIS A 90 -9.21 -5.73 -0.76
CA HIS A 90 -7.90 -6.15 -1.27
C HIS A 90 -7.43 -7.45 -0.62
N LEU A 91 -7.58 -7.54 0.71
CA LEU A 91 -7.12 -8.65 1.57
C LEU A 91 -8.18 -9.75 1.73
N LYS A 92 -9.30 -9.68 1.01
CA LYS A 92 -10.33 -10.70 1.08
C LYS A 92 -9.75 -12.09 0.74
N GLY A 93 -9.83 -13.01 1.69
CA GLY A 93 -9.33 -14.37 1.56
C GLY A 93 -7.85 -14.55 1.88
N PHE A 94 -7.12 -13.47 2.20
CA PHE A 94 -5.78 -13.57 2.77
C PHE A 94 -5.85 -14.25 4.14
N ARG A 95 -4.86 -15.09 4.43
CA ARG A 95 -4.68 -15.77 5.72
C ARG A 95 -3.21 -15.71 6.09
N GLY A 96 -2.90 -15.37 7.34
CA GLY A 96 -1.51 -15.22 7.80
C GLY A 96 -1.28 -13.93 8.58
N ILE A 97 -0.06 -13.43 8.55
CA ILE A 97 0.35 -12.25 9.33
C ILE A 97 0.28 -10.99 8.45
N LEU A 98 -0.44 -9.98 8.94
CA LEU A 98 -0.46 -8.65 8.32
C LEU A 98 0.37 -7.70 9.18
N GLN A 99 1.54 -7.31 8.67
CA GLN A 99 2.37 -6.29 9.29
C GLN A 99 1.99 -4.91 8.76
N ALA A 100 1.31 -4.08 9.54
CA ALA A 100 0.75 -2.82 9.05
C ALA A 100 0.91 -1.67 10.04
N ASP A 101 0.49 -0.48 9.61
CA ASP A 101 0.27 0.63 10.54
C ASP A 101 -0.92 0.39 11.48
N ALA A 102 -0.97 1.16 12.56
CA ALA A 102 -2.10 1.15 13.50
C ALA A 102 -3.37 1.81 12.91
N PHE A 103 -3.57 1.74 11.59
CA PHE A 103 -4.74 2.28 10.94
C PHE A 103 -5.98 1.44 11.28
N ALA A 104 -6.94 2.06 11.95
CA ALA A 104 -8.17 1.40 12.42
C ALA A 104 -9.02 0.76 11.30
N GLY A 105 -8.80 1.12 10.02
CA GLY A 105 -9.48 0.47 8.90
C GLY A 105 -9.09 -1.01 8.72
N TYR A 106 -7.99 -1.46 9.32
CA TYR A 106 -7.61 -2.87 9.35
C TYR A 106 -8.39 -3.69 10.39
N ASN A 107 -8.97 -3.07 11.43
CA ASN A 107 -9.55 -3.78 12.59
C ASN A 107 -10.57 -4.87 12.23
N SER A 108 -11.35 -4.67 11.16
CA SER A 108 -12.33 -5.65 10.69
C SER A 108 -11.69 -6.91 10.09
N ILE A 109 -10.48 -6.81 9.53
CA ILE A 109 -9.76 -7.93 8.90
C ILE A 109 -9.28 -8.93 9.94
N TYR A 110 -9.03 -8.49 11.18
CA TYR A 110 -8.53 -9.34 12.26
C TYR A 110 -9.63 -10.08 13.04
N ARG A 111 -10.92 -9.77 12.79
CA ARG A 111 -12.03 -10.21 13.67
C ARG A 111 -12.28 -11.72 13.68
N ASP A 112 -12.02 -12.39 12.56
CA ASP A 112 -12.25 -13.83 12.41
C ASP A 112 -11.03 -14.68 12.79
N GLY A 113 -9.89 -14.05 13.09
CA GLY A 113 -8.64 -14.71 13.46
C GLY A 113 -7.88 -15.37 12.30
N GLU A 114 -8.37 -15.26 11.06
CA GLU A 114 -7.68 -15.77 9.87
C GLU A 114 -6.44 -14.92 9.52
N VAL A 115 -6.48 -13.65 9.91
CA VAL A 115 -5.36 -12.71 9.79
C VAL A 115 -4.89 -12.28 11.18
N GLN A 116 -3.62 -12.56 11.48
CA GLN A 116 -2.96 -12.11 12.69
C GLN A 116 -2.33 -10.73 12.48
N GLU A 117 -2.66 -9.80 13.37
CA GLU A 117 -2.07 -8.46 13.38
C GLU A 117 -0.61 -8.50 13.86
N ALA A 118 0.27 -7.79 13.13
CA ALA A 118 1.60 -7.42 13.57
C ALA A 118 1.82 -5.91 13.35
N GLY A 119 2.25 -5.20 14.39
CA GLY A 119 2.55 -3.77 14.27
C GLY A 119 3.85 -3.51 13.51
N CYS A 120 3.87 -2.53 12.60
CA CYS A 120 5.09 -2.10 11.93
C CYS A 120 5.97 -1.24 12.85
N VAL A 121 7.12 -1.78 13.28
CA VAL A 121 8.05 -1.10 14.20
C VAL A 121 8.61 0.22 13.65
N ALA A 122 8.64 0.42 12.32
CA ALA A 122 9.14 1.66 11.73
C ALA A 122 8.27 2.89 12.08
N GLN A 123 7.01 2.68 12.45
CA GLN A 123 6.08 3.75 12.78
C GLN A 123 6.06 4.10 14.25
N TYR A 124 6.71 3.28 15.06
CA TYR A 124 6.87 3.54 16.48
C TYR A 124 7.93 4.65 16.68
N PRO A 125 7.59 5.74 17.41
CA PRO A 125 8.45 6.91 17.53
C PRO A 125 9.88 6.63 18.00
N GLU A 126 10.06 5.63 18.87
CA GLU A 126 11.33 5.21 19.44
C GLU A 126 12.28 4.59 18.40
N TYR A 127 11.74 3.99 17.34
CA TYR A 127 12.52 3.34 16.29
C TYR A 127 12.78 4.26 15.07
N ARG A 128 12.25 5.49 15.03
CA ARG A 128 12.47 6.44 13.91
C ARG A 128 13.95 6.75 13.66
N PHE A 129 14.78 6.73 14.70
CA PHE A 129 16.23 6.93 14.58
C PHE A 129 16.90 5.82 13.74
N MET A 130 16.42 4.58 13.82
CA MET A 130 16.93 3.45 13.03
C MET A 130 16.68 3.63 11.53
N TRP A 131 15.66 4.39 11.15
CA TRP A 131 15.23 4.58 9.76
C TRP A 131 15.63 5.93 9.16
N GLY A 132 16.51 6.69 9.82
CA GLY A 132 17.13 7.88 9.25
C GLY A 132 16.22 9.11 9.08
N GLU A 133 15.00 9.10 9.63
CA GLU A 133 14.10 10.25 9.61
C GLU A 133 14.58 11.31 10.62
N ARG A 134 15.45 12.22 10.16
CA ARG A 134 15.78 13.43 10.92
C ARG A 134 14.50 14.25 11.13
N ARG A 135 14.21 14.60 12.39
CA ARG A 135 13.23 15.63 12.75
C ARG A 135 13.56 16.90 11.95
N SER A 136 12.78 17.22 10.92
CA SER A 136 12.71 18.60 10.43
C SER A 136 11.96 19.39 11.52
N GLY A 137 12.72 19.99 12.43
CA GLY A 137 12.18 20.85 13.47
C GLY A 137 11.41 22.01 12.85
N ALA A 138 10.12 22.08 13.15
CA ALA A 138 9.32 23.27 12.97
C ALA A 138 9.41 24.13 14.23
N ASN A 139 9.99 25.33 14.11
CA ASN A 139 9.57 26.61 14.73
C ASN A 139 10.60 27.67 14.33
N GLY A 140 10.31 28.91 13.96
CA GLY A 140 9.13 29.74 14.01
C GLY A 140 9.65 31.19 13.87
N ARG A 141 8.92 32.05 13.16
CA ARG A 141 9.22 33.50 13.11
C ARG A 141 9.11 34.10 14.52
N VAL A 142 10.10 34.91 14.92
CA VAL A 142 9.96 36.35 15.22
C VAL A 142 11.16 37.05 14.61
#